data_AF-A0A2U1NFL5-F1
#
_entry.id   AF-A0A2U1NFL5-F1
#
_cell.length_a   1.000
_cell.length_b   1.000
_cell.length_c   1.000
_cell.angle_alpha   90.00
_cell.angle_beta   90.00
_cell.angle_gamma   90.00
#
_symmetry.space_group_name_H-M   'P 1'
#
loop_
_entity.id
_entity.type
_entity.pdbx_description
1 polymer ?
#
loop_
_entity_poly.entity_id
_entity_poly.type
_entity_poly.pdbx_seq_one_letter_code
_entity_poly.pdbx_strand_id
1 'polypeptide(L)'
;MHGKEIICHAGFTILLILVLCFHSVIEGIYIGEATSNAEAWGYIRQIIPYNIFASLAMGITILSLISKRPFLSIAVYAFAFGISNTIGIAIGIAVNVFAHSKGTALDWIYAISTGIACGGLMYVAIHHIICKGFKPQEGSNSDTQFIKFLALLLGVGIIAIVMTWD
;
A
#
# COMPACT_ATOMS: atom_id res chain seq x y z
N MET A 1 18.89 9.55 -23.93
CA MET A 1 18.70 8.51 -22.88
C MET A 1 17.76 8.97 -21.76
N HIS A 2 17.80 10.25 -21.35
CA HIS A 2 16.92 10.84 -20.32
C HIS A 2 15.40 10.68 -20.53
N GLY A 3 14.91 10.68 -21.78
CA GLY A 3 13.46 10.57 -22.07
C GLY A 3 12.87 9.17 -21.81
N LYS A 4 13.64 8.10 -21.99
CA LYS A 4 13.18 6.72 -21.75
C LYS A 4 13.06 6.40 -20.25
N GLU A 5 13.96 6.94 -19.43
CA GLU A 5 13.91 6.79 -17.97
C GLU A 5 12.70 7.51 -17.37
N ILE A 6 12.37 8.72 -17.83
CA ILE A 6 11.19 9.47 -17.35
C ILE A 6 9.88 8.72 -17.67
N ILE A 7 9.78 8.12 -18.85
CA ILE A 7 8.61 7.31 -19.25
C ILE A 7 8.55 6.00 -18.45
N CYS A 8 9.69 5.33 -18.23
CA CYS A 8 9.81 4.17 -17.32
C CYS A 8 9.25 4.54 -15.92
N HIS A 9 9.74 5.64 -15.34
CA HIS A 9 9.39 6.07 -14.00
C HIS A 9 7.92 6.51 -13.87
N ALA A 10 7.39 7.24 -14.84
CA ALA A 10 5.99 7.67 -14.83
C ALA A 10 5.04 6.48 -14.95
N GLY A 11 5.31 5.54 -15.86
CA GLY A 11 4.49 4.34 -16.05
C GLY A 11 4.43 3.46 -14.80
N PHE A 12 5.56 3.24 -14.14
CA PHE A 12 5.60 2.47 -12.90
C PHE A 12 4.92 3.17 -11.72
N THR A 13 5.02 4.50 -11.64
CA THR A 13 4.31 5.28 -10.61
C THR A 13 2.79 5.16 -10.79
N ILE A 14 2.30 5.24 -12.03
CA ILE A 14 0.88 5.12 -12.34
C ILE A 14 0.38 3.70 -12.02
N LEU A 15 1.16 2.67 -12.39
CA LEU A 15 0.83 1.27 -12.09
C LEU A 15 0.78 1.03 -10.57
N LEU A 16 1.75 1.58 -9.82
CA LEU A 16 1.77 1.56 -8.37
C LEU A 16 0.48 2.14 -7.79
N ILE A 17 0.11 3.36 -8.19
CA ILE A 17 -1.10 4.05 -7.71
C ILE A 17 -2.35 3.23 -8.03
N LEU A 18 -2.46 2.68 -9.24
CA LEU A 18 -3.62 1.90 -9.66
C LEU A 18 -3.78 0.63 -8.82
N VAL A 19 -2.68 -0.09 -8.55
CA VAL A 19 -2.67 -1.28 -7.69
C VAL A 19 -3.06 -0.92 -6.25
N LEU A 20 -2.53 0.18 -5.71
CA LEU A 20 -2.87 0.67 -4.37
C LEU A 20 -4.33 1.12 -4.25
N CYS A 21 -4.87 1.83 -5.24
CA CYS A 21 -6.28 2.21 -5.26
C CYS A 21 -7.20 0.99 -5.31
N PHE A 22 -6.88 -0.01 -6.14
CA PHE A 22 -7.67 -1.26 -6.20
C PHE A 22 -7.63 -2.02 -4.86
N HIS A 23 -6.45 -2.14 -4.25
CA HIS A 23 -6.28 -2.74 -2.93
C HIS A 23 -7.12 -2.01 -1.86
N SER A 24 -7.09 -0.67 -1.88
CA SER A 24 -7.85 0.17 -0.94
C SER A 24 -9.37 0.02 -1.08
N VAL A 25 -9.90 -0.19 -2.29
CA VAL A 25 -11.35 -0.45 -2.46
C VAL A 25 -11.74 -1.77 -1.78
N ILE A 26 -10.95 -2.82 -1.96
CA ILE A 26 -11.26 -4.16 -1.41
C ILE A 26 -11.11 -4.18 0.10
N GLU A 27 -10.09 -3.49 0.61
CA GLU A 27 -9.93 -3.28 2.05
C GLU A 27 -11.13 -2.53 2.65
N GLY A 28 -11.60 -1.47 1.98
CA GLY A 28 -12.82 -0.77 2.39
C GLY A 28 -14.05 -1.69 2.39
N ILE A 29 -14.21 -2.54 1.37
CA ILE A 29 -15.30 -3.53 1.31
C ILE A 29 -15.24 -4.48 2.51
N TYR A 30 -14.05 -4.99 2.83
CA TYR A 30 -13.82 -5.87 3.97
C TYR A 30 -14.17 -5.19 5.31
N ILE A 31 -13.78 -3.93 5.51
CA ILE A 31 -14.18 -3.16 6.71
C ILE A 31 -15.71 -2.97 6.76
N GLY A 32 -16.33 -2.68 5.61
CA GLY A 32 -17.77 -2.44 5.49
C GLY A 32 -18.65 -3.68 5.73
N GLU A 33 -18.07 -4.88 5.69
CA GLU A 33 -18.77 -6.13 6.01
C GLU A 33 -19.07 -6.28 7.52
N ALA A 34 -18.36 -5.55 8.38
CA ALA A 34 -18.50 -5.68 9.83
C ALA A 34 -19.97 -5.57 10.28
N THR A 35 -20.44 -6.60 11.00
CA THR A 35 -21.83 -6.67 11.47
C THR A 35 -22.02 -6.10 12.88
N SER A 36 -20.91 -5.92 13.60
CA SER A 36 -20.90 -5.36 14.95
C SER A 36 -19.76 -4.36 15.13
N ASN A 37 -19.91 -3.46 16.12
CA ASN A 37 -18.87 -2.52 16.50
C ASN A 37 -17.56 -3.23 16.90
N ALA A 38 -17.65 -4.41 17.52
CA ALA A 38 -16.47 -5.18 17.93
C ALA A 38 -15.70 -5.72 16.73
N GLU A 39 -16.40 -6.24 15.72
CA GLU A 39 -15.81 -6.72 14.46
C GLU A 39 -15.18 -5.56 13.68
N ALA A 40 -15.89 -4.43 13.55
CA ALA A 40 -15.36 -3.24 12.88
C ALA A 40 -14.07 -2.75 13.55
N TRP A 41 -14.04 -2.73 14.89
CA TRP A 41 -12.86 -2.35 15.64
C TRP A 41 -11.72 -3.37 15.49
N GLY A 42 -12.03 -4.66 15.34
CA GLY A 42 -11.06 -5.70 15.01
C GLY A 42 -10.39 -5.48 13.66
N TYR A 43 -11.19 -5.27 12.61
CA TYR A 43 -10.68 -4.98 11.27
C TYR A 43 -9.82 -3.72 11.26
N ILE A 44 -10.29 -2.65 11.89
CA ILE A 44 -9.53 -1.40 12.00
C ILE A 44 -8.18 -1.60 12.70
N ARG A 45 -8.14 -2.37 13.80
CA ARG A 45 -6.89 -2.66 14.52
C ARG A 45 -5.90 -3.44 13.67
N GLN A 46 -6.37 -4.42 12.90
CA GLN A 46 -5.50 -5.19 12.00
C GLN A 46 -5.00 -4.33 10.82
N ILE A 47 -5.81 -3.38 10.36
CA ILE A 47 -5.59 -2.70 9.09
C ILE A 47 -4.83 -1.38 9.18
N ILE A 48 -5.13 -0.55 10.17
CA ILE A 48 -4.50 0.77 10.34
C ILE A 48 -2.95 0.70 10.38
N PRO A 49 -2.31 -0.23 11.12
CA PRO A 49 -0.86 -0.22 11.28
C PRO A 49 -0.14 -0.32 9.94
N TYR A 50 -0.48 -1.30 9.10
CA TYR A 50 0.20 -1.47 7.82
C TYR A 50 -0.11 -0.34 6.84
N ASN A 51 -1.31 0.22 6.88
CA ASN A 51 -1.73 1.29 5.98
C ASN A 51 -1.01 2.61 6.21
N ILE A 52 -0.67 2.93 7.46
CA ILE A 52 0.15 4.11 7.78
C ILE A 52 1.56 3.95 7.16
N PHE A 53 2.18 2.79 7.34
CA PHE A 53 3.52 2.53 6.78
C PHE A 53 3.50 2.48 5.25
N ALA A 54 2.48 1.85 4.65
CA ALA A 54 2.31 1.82 3.21
C ALA A 54 2.11 3.22 2.62
N SER A 55 1.29 4.06 3.27
CA SER A 55 1.04 5.45 2.85
C SER A 55 2.31 6.32 2.95
N LEU A 56 3.10 6.15 4.01
CA LEU A 56 4.38 6.83 4.16
C LEU A 56 5.39 6.42 3.09
N ALA A 57 5.52 5.11 2.83
CA ALA A 57 6.39 4.58 1.78
C ALA A 57 5.98 5.09 0.40
N MET A 58 4.67 5.13 0.12
CA MET A 58 4.12 5.68 -1.11
C MET A 58 4.39 7.18 -1.24
N GLY A 59 4.21 7.96 -0.18
CA GLY A 59 4.52 9.39 -0.15
C GLY A 59 5.98 9.68 -0.49
N ILE A 60 6.91 8.92 0.09
CA ILE A 60 8.36 9.01 -0.20
C ILE A 60 8.64 8.61 -1.66
N THR A 61 7.96 7.60 -2.18
CA THR A 61 8.11 7.12 -3.56
C THR A 61 7.64 8.18 -4.56
N ILE A 62 6.49 8.81 -4.33
CA ILE A 62 5.96 9.91 -5.15
C ILE A 62 6.91 11.12 -5.11
N LEU A 63 7.41 11.48 -3.92
CA LEU A 63 8.42 12.55 -3.75
C LEU A 63 9.68 12.26 -4.56
N SER A 64 10.12 11.01 -4.57
CA SER A 64 11.34 10.57 -5.23
C SER A 64 11.20 10.41 -6.76
N LEU A 65 9.97 10.39 -7.29
CA LEU A 65 9.67 10.14 -8.71
C LEU A 65 9.19 11.38 -9.47
N ILE A 66 8.46 12.30 -8.82
CA ILE A 66 7.85 13.46 -9.49
C ILE A 66 8.56 14.75 -9.04
N SER A 67 9.59 15.15 -9.81
CA SER A 67 10.43 16.32 -9.51
C SER A 67 9.74 17.68 -9.76
N LYS A 68 8.62 17.74 -10.49
CA LYS A 68 8.06 19.03 -10.93
C LYS A 68 7.10 19.70 -9.94
N ARG A 69 6.27 18.96 -9.18
CA ARG A 69 5.37 19.48 -8.10
C ARG A 69 5.02 18.38 -7.07
N PRO A 70 5.92 18.09 -6.12
CA PRO A 70 5.78 16.97 -5.20
C PRO A 70 4.54 17.03 -4.31
N PHE A 71 4.31 18.15 -3.62
CA PHE A 71 3.22 18.28 -2.64
C PHE A 71 1.83 18.16 -3.25
N LEU A 72 1.61 18.80 -4.41
CA LEU A 72 0.31 18.76 -5.09
C LEU A 72 0.00 17.35 -5.60
N SER A 73 1.01 16.63 -6.09
CA SER A 73 0.85 15.25 -6.55
C SER A 73 0.49 14.32 -5.39
N ILE A 74 1.21 14.42 -4.26
CA ILE A 74 0.92 13.65 -3.05
C ILE A 74 -0.50 13.93 -2.56
N ALA A 75 -0.93 15.20 -2.53
CA ALA A 75 -2.26 15.57 -2.10
C ALA A 75 -3.35 14.96 -3.01
N VAL A 76 -3.17 15.04 -4.33
CA VAL A 76 -4.11 14.45 -5.30
C VAL A 76 -4.17 12.93 -5.15
N TYR A 77 -3.04 12.25 -5.00
CA TYR A 77 -3.01 10.80 -4.84
C TYR A 77 -3.55 10.33 -3.49
N ALA A 78 -3.25 11.05 -2.41
CA ALA A 78 -3.84 10.78 -1.09
C ALA A 78 -5.37 10.93 -1.12
N PHE A 79 -5.87 11.93 -1.84
CA PHE A 79 -7.31 12.13 -2.02
C PHE A 79 -7.94 11.01 -2.86
N ALA A 80 -7.30 10.60 -3.96
CA ALA A 80 -7.75 9.47 -4.77
C ALA A 80 -7.79 8.16 -3.97
N PHE A 81 -6.77 7.91 -3.14
CA PHE A 81 -6.72 6.76 -2.24
C PHE A 81 -7.82 6.82 -1.17
N GLY A 82 -8.02 7.98 -0.52
CA GLY A 82 -9.07 8.17 0.47
C GLY A 82 -10.49 8.01 -0.08
N ILE A 83 -10.76 8.52 -1.30
CA ILE A 83 -12.03 8.30 -1.99
C ILE A 83 -12.22 6.82 -2.29
N SER A 84 -11.17 6.14 -2.78
CA SER A 84 -11.23 4.70 -3.09
C SER A 84 -11.64 3.88 -1.87
N ASN A 85 -11.05 4.19 -0.70
CA ASN A 85 -11.42 3.54 0.56
C ASN A 85 -12.88 3.80 0.94
N THR A 86 -13.33 5.05 0.82
CA THR A 86 -14.72 5.43 1.17
C THR A 86 -15.74 4.74 0.27
N ILE A 87 -15.44 4.63 -1.03
CA ILE A 87 -16.24 3.87 -1.99
C ILE A 87 -16.29 2.39 -1.61
N GLY A 88 -15.14 1.81 -1.26
CA GLY A 88 -15.05 0.42 -0.79
C GLY A 88 -15.94 0.16 0.43
N ILE A 89 -15.82 1.00 1.46
CA ILE A 89 -16.63 0.92 2.69
C ILE A 89 -18.12 1.00 2.37
N ALA A 90 -18.52 1.96 1.51
CA ALA A 90 -19.93 2.10 1.12
C ALA A 90 -20.46 0.85 0.41
N ILE A 91 -19.66 0.23 -0.47
CA ILE A 91 -20.02 -1.03 -1.14
C ILE A 91 -20.11 -2.18 -0.12
N GLY A 92 -19.14 -2.30 0.78
CA GLY A 92 -19.14 -3.32 1.83
C GLY A 92 -20.39 -3.25 2.72
N ILE A 93 -20.76 -2.05 3.15
CA ILE A 93 -21.99 -1.81 3.92
C ILE A 93 -23.22 -2.19 3.09
N ALA A 94 -23.29 -1.79 1.82
CA ALA A 94 -24.40 -2.14 0.96
C ALA A 94 -24.54 -3.66 0.82
N VAL A 95 -23.45 -4.38 0.53
CA VAL A 95 -23.43 -5.84 0.43
C VAL A 95 -23.89 -6.49 1.74
N ASN A 96 -23.40 -6.01 2.88
CA ASN A 96 -23.81 -6.49 4.19
C ASN A 96 -25.34 -6.33 4.40
N VAL A 97 -25.90 -5.16 4.08
CA VAL A 97 -27.34 -4.87 4.21
C VAL A 97 -28.20 -5.72 3.27
N PHE A 98 -27.81 -5.87 2.00
CA PHE A 98 -28.62 -6.58 1.00
C PHE A 98 -28.51 -8.11 1.09
N ALA A 99 -27.30 -8.63 1.37
CA ALA A 99 -27.04 -10.05 1.34
C ALA A 99 -27.08 -10.71 2.73
N HIS A 100 -27.04 -9.94 3.83
CA HIS A 100 -26.89 -10.45 5.21
C HIS A 100 -25.83 -11.57 5.31
N SER A 101 -24.80 -11.48 4.47
CA SER A 101 -23.83 -12.54 4.29
C SER A 101 -22.62 -12.25 5.15
N LYS A 102 -22.42 -13.06 6.20
CA LYS A 102 -21.09 -13.22 6.82
C LYS A 102 -20.26 -14.10 5.89
N GLY A 103 -19.36 -13.47 5.15
CA GLY A 103 -18.72 -14.07 4.00
C GLY A 103 -17.29 -14.47 4.28
N THR A 104 -17.07 -15.74 4.65
CA THR A 104 -15.75 -16.39 4.43
C THR A 104 -15.26 -16.16 3.00
N ALA A 105 -16.18 -16.03 2.04
CA ALA A 105 -15.85 -15.65 0.66
C ALA A 105 -15.18 -14.27 0.53
N LEU A 106 -15.63 -13.27 1.29
CA LEU A 106 -15.03 -11.94 1.30
C LEU A 106 -13.65 -11.97 1.95
N ASP A 107 -13.45 -12.78 3.01
CA ASP A 107 -12.12 -13.05 3.58
C ASP A 107 -11.15 -13.63 2.53
N TRP A 108 -11.60 -14.62 1.75
CA TRP A 108 -10.78 -15.23 0.69
C TRP A 108 -10.49 -14.25 -0.45
N ILE A 109 -11.47 -13.45 -0.87
CA ILE A 109 -11.29 -12.42 -1.89
C ILE A 109 -10.28 -11.37 -1.41
N TYR A 110 -10.42 -10.91 -0.17
CA TYR A 110 -9.50 -9.98 0.46
C TYR A 110 -8.08 -10.57 0.53
N ALA A 111 -7.93 -11.81 0.99
CA ALA A 111 -6.64 -12.48 1.09
C ALA A 111 -5.94 -12.66 -0.28
N ILE A 112 -6.67 -13.16 -1.28
CA ILE A 112 -6.15 -13.36 -2.64
C ILE A 112 -5.79 -12.01 -3.27
N SER A 113 -6.68 -11.02 -3.16
CA SER A 113 -6.43 -9.72 -3.75
C SER A 113 -5.29 -8.97 -3.09
N THR A 114 -5.14 -9.09 -1.77
CA THR A 114 -4.01 -8.54 -1.03
C THR A 114 -2.70 -9.20 -1.46
N GLY A 115 -2.72 -10.52 -1.71
CA GLY A 115 -1.58 -11.24 -2.29
C GLY A 115 -1.19 -10.72 -3.68
N ILE A 116 -2.18 -10.51 -4.57
CA ILE A 116 -1.96 -9.97 -5.92
C ILE A 116 -1.42 -8.54 -5.86
N ALA A 117 -2.01 -7.68 -5.01
CA ALA A 117 -1.56 -6.31 -4.83
C ALA A 117 -0.12 -6.26 -4.32
N CYS A 118 0.21 -7.05 -3.30
CA CYS A 118 1.56 -7.19 -2.77
C CYS A 118 2.57 -7.65 -3.83
N GLY A 119 2.20 -8.64 -4.65
CA GLY A 119 3.01 -9.07 -5.80
C GLY A 119 3.24 -7.96 -6.82
N GLY A 120 2.21 -7.17 -7.13
CA GLY A 120 2.32 -6.01 -8.01
C GLY A 120 3.24 -4.92 -7.47
N LEU A 121 3.15 -4.62 -6.17
CA LEU A 121 4.06 -3.69 -5.48
C LEU A 121 5.51 -4.18 -5.53
N MET A 122 5.73 -5.49 -5.31
CA MET A 122 7.05 -6.10 -5.38
C MET A 122 7.65 -5.99 -6.80
N TYR A 123 6.85 -6.28 -7.83
CA TYR A 123 7.26 -6.12 -9.22
C TYR A 123 7.68 -4.67 -9.53
N VAL A 124 6.87 -3.69 -9.14
CA VAL A 124 7.19 -2.26 -9.33
C VAL A 124 8.45 -1.87 -8.57
N ALA A 125 8.62 -2.34 -7.33
CA ALA A 125 9.81 -2.04 -6.53
C ALA A 125 11.09 -2.57 -7.18
N ILE A 126 11.08 -3.83 -7.65
CA ILE A 126 12.21 -4.44 -8.37
C ILE A 126 12.53 -3.65 -9.64
N HIS A 127 11.51 -3.35 -10.45
CA HIS A 127 11.69 -2.58 -11.67
C HIS A 127 12.19 -1.15 -11.42
N HIS A 128 11.73 -0.50 -10.35
CA HIS A 128 12.19 0.82 -9.94
C HIS A 128 13.68 0.81 -9.58
N ILE A 129 14.12 -0.22 -8.84
CA ILE A 129 15.53 -0.40 -8.47
C ILE A 129 16.40 -0.64 -9.71
N ILE A 130 15.93 -1.47 -10.66
CA ILE A 130 16.64 -1.75 -11.92
C ILE A 130 16.72 -0.50 -12.81
N CYS A 131 15.61 0.24 -13.01
CA CYS A 131 15.59 1.46 -13.84
C CYS A 131 16.46 2.59 -13.24
N LYS A 132 16.64 2.66 -11.92
CA LYS A 132 17.57 3.64 -11.30
C LYS A 132 19.05 3.37 -11.60
N GLY A 133 19.35 2.21 -12.21
CA GLY A 133 20.70 1.70 -12.35
C GLY A 133 21.22 1.33 -10.96
N PHE A 134 21.43 0.04 -10.72
CA PHE A 134 22.03 -0.42 -9.47
C PHE A 134 23.47 0.10 -9.39
N LYS A 135 23.64 1.34 -8.95
CA LYS A 135 24.93 1.90 -8.57
C LYS A 135 25.09 1.56 -7.10
N PRO A 136 25.86 0.52 -6.72
CA PRO A 136 26.29 0.40 -5.34
C PRO A 136 26.87 1.76 -4.95
N GLN A 137 26.42 2.30 -3.82
CA GLN A 137 26.81 3.62 -3.36
C GLN A 137 28.32 3.56 -3.05
N GLU A 138 29.16 3.87 -4.03
CA GLU A 138 30.62 3.84 -3.90
C GLU A 138 31.03 4.81 -2.78
N GLY A 139 31.44 4.25 -1.63
CA GLY A 139 31.82 4.99 -0.43
C GLY A 139 30.85 4.93 0.75
N SER A 140 29.71 4.23 0.66
CA SER A 140 28.87 3.95 1.83
C SER A 140 29.53 2.87 2.69
N ASN A 141 29.97 3.22 3.91
CA ASN A 141 30.40 2.24 4.91
C ASN A 141 29.39 1.08 5.00
N SER A 142 29.88 -0.16 5.02
CA SER A 142 29.04 -1.37 5.12
C SER A 142 28.03 -1.29 6.27
N ASP A 143 28.40 -0.60 7.36
CA ASP A 143 27.54 -0.31 8.51
C ASP A 143 26.29 0.50 8.15
N THR A 144 26.37 1.44 7.21
CA THR A 144 25.21 2.27 6.83
C THR A 144 24.17 1.46 6.05
N GLN A 145 24.60 0.49 5.25
CA GLN A 145 23.70 -0.41 4.52
C GLN A 145 23.08 -1.46 5.46
N PHE A 146 23.87 -1.96 6.41
CA PHE A 146 23.38 -2.86 7.46
C PHE A 146 22.39 -2.16 8.39
N ILE A 147 22.62 -0.90 8.76
CA ILE A 147 21.68 -0.08 9.55
C ILE A 147 20.36 0.15 8.79
N LYS A 148 20.39 0.42 7.48
CA LYS A 148 19.17 0.53 6.65
C LYS A 148 18.38 -0.79 6.64
N PHE A 149 19.08 -1.92 6.53
CA PHE A 149 18.47 -3.24 6.57
C PHE A 149 17.88 -3.55 7.95
N LEU A 150 18.60 -3.24 9.04
CA LEU A 150 18.11 -3.40 10.40
C LEU A 150 16.91 -2.50 10.70
N ALA A 151 16.92 -1.26 10.20
CA ALA A 151 15.78 -0.35 10.31
C ALA A 151 14.56 -0.88 9.55
N LEU A 152 14.75 -1.49 8.38
CA LEU A 152 13.68 -2.18 7.64
C LEU A 152 13.14 -3.38 8.43
N LEU A 153 14.02 -4.25 8.94
CA LEU A 153 13.62 -5.41 9.75
C LEU A 153 12.91 -5.01 11.04
N LEU A 154 13.35 -3.94 11.69
CA LEU A 154 12.68 -3.38 12.86
C LEU A 154 11.29 -2.86 12.49
N GLY A 155 11.14 -2.15 11.38
CA GLY A 155 9.82 -1.71 10.89
C GLY A 155 8.88 -2.90 10.67
N VAL A 156 9.34 -3.96 9.99
CA VAL A 156 8.57 -5.19 9.78
C VAL A 156 8.23 -5.88 11.10
N GLY A 157 9.19 -5.98 12.03
CA GLY A 157 8.99 -6.60 13.33
C GLY A 157 7.97 -5.85 14.19
N ILE A 158 8.00 -4.51 14.19
CA ILE A 158 7.02 -3.68 14.90
C ILE A 158 5.62 -3.90 14.33
N ILE A 159 5.45 -3.86 13.00
CA ILE A 159 4.15 -4.10 12.36
C ILE A 159 3.65 -5.51 12.68
N ALA A 160 4.52 -6.53 12.61
CA ALA A 160 4.16 -7.91 12.91
C ALA A 160 3.69 -8.10 14.36
N ILE A 161 4.37 -7.48 15.34
CA ILE A 161 3.95 -7.52 16.75
C ILE A 161 2.59 -6.84 16.92
N VAL A 162 2.39 -5.66 16.33
CA VAL A 162 1.12 -4.93 16.40
C VAL A 162 -0.01 -5.72 15.76
N MET A 163 0.25 -6.42 14.65
CA MET A 163 -0.73 -7.26 13.95
C MET A 163 -1.08 -8.57 14.68
N THR A 164 -0.18 -9.07 15.52
CA THR A 164 -0.40 -10.32 16.27
C THR A 164 -1.30 -10.12 17.49
N TRP A 165 -1.60 -8.86 17.85
CA TRP A 165 -2.48 -8.57 18.98
C TRP A 165 -3.95 -8.68 18.58
N ASP A 166 -4.48 -9.90 18.74
CA ASP A 166 -5.90 -10.18 18.95
C ASP A 166 -6.25 -10.17 20.45
#